data_AF-W7Q9A3-F1
#
_entry.id   AF-W7Q9A3-F1
#
_cell.length_a   1.000
_cell.length_b   1.000
_cell.length_c   1.000
_cell.angle_alpha   90.00
_cell.angle_beta   90.00
_cell.angle_gamma   90.00
#
_symmetry.space_group_name_H-M   'P 1'
#
loop_
_entity.id
_entity.type
_entity.pdbx_description
1 polymer ?
#
loop_
_entity_poly.entity_id
_entity_poly.type
_entity_poly.pdbx_seq_one_letter_code
_entity_poly.pdbx_strand_id
1 'polypeptide(L)'
;MDSLHNYSSELKKQYSLKHIPIIENIWGHRFRQDQTPSILFFELLCIIESQLRAKEAGLIDAIFAPENDTLYFKHRQFFKLRILIYQNEILETVINSELSEAKKWQRQFEYLKAIEGDLFKFSDDDIEHIKKNFDSFDSFYNAIKILSSLTFDPLSKKRWTSKFIYPISSDYVWCDFDNKKGTEDRRFFCRGGELVYLMLCRADQNTRIELEQYFESWLETQNTSFSTIAKLLVREEERIQLPESNRKRLGYLPYNYLNLFDELANDLKQVLSLDLERLDKVKVMIDLIGYHIGNYILAVGETYHNSSEPKKLKQPTYIAEVLSKVTNSIRKTSIQSISAQRNKLKRCLETRVTDVMELYVSELENVEESERVNFKESEIKSAHKYLADHISNYPNVCFREIGFLSKKNTRSYRYVLNEDFLHSLVVTILGNNKRLEFNKFIKELKDKYSIFIDTAPDTQNELIQRDLNRNSKNLASLLYQMGMLRHLSDACSYVINPYREDSV
;
A
#
# COMPACT_ATOMS: atom_id res chain seq x y z
N MET A 1 -20.84 14.49 -3.46
CA MET A 1 -19.50 14.36 -2.85
C MET A 1 -19.44 15.38 -1.74
N ASP A 2 -19.80 14.99 -0.52
CA ASP A 2 -19.61 15.89 0.63
C ASP A 2 -18.24 15.63 1.22
N SER A 3 -17.33 16.56 0.97
CA SER A 3 -15.95 16.55 1.48
C SER A 3 -15.73 17.47 2.67
N LEU A 4 -16.78 18.17 3.12
CA LEU A 4 -16.75 19.06 4.27
C LEU A 4 -17.86 18.63 5.24
N HIS A 5 -17.43 17.92 6.27
CA HIS A 5 -18.22 17.07 7.13
C HIS A 5 -19.06 17.79 8.18
N ASN A 6 -20.13 17.12 8.58
CA ASN A 6 -20.90 17.31 9.81
C ASN A 6 -20.08 17.31 11.14
N TYR A 7 -18.76 17.03 11.14
CA TYR A 7 -17.92 16.90 12.36
C TYR A 7 -16.42 17.26 12.15
N SER A 8 -16.08 18.05 11.14
CA SER A 8 -14.68 18.32 10.78
C SER A 8 -13.92 19.17 11.81
N SER A 9 -14.59 19.94 12.66
CA SER A 9 -13.98 20.85 13.65
C SER A 9 -13.40 20.13 14.88
N GLU A 10 -13.82 18.91 15.17
CA GLU A 10 -13.36 18.16 16.35
C GLU A 10 -12.11 17.30 16.10
N LEU A 11 -11.69 17.17 14.83
CA LEU A 11 -10.59 16.29 14.41
C LEU A 11 -9.28 16.60 15.14
N LYS A 12 -9.02 17.89 15.38
CA LYS A 12 -7.83 18.34 16.09
C LYS A 12 -7.77 17.74 17.50
N LYS A 13 -8.89 17.76 18.23
CA LYS A 13 -9.02 17.17 19.56
C LYS A 13 -9.02 15.64 19.50
N GLN A 14 -9.84 15.06 18.62
CA GLN A 14 -10.03 13.62 18.44
C GLN A 14 -8.71 12.89 18.14
N TYR A 15 -7.84 13.51 17.34
CA TYR A 15 -6.57 12.90 16.92
C TYR A 15 -5.33 13.55 17.57
N SER A 16 -5.54 14.44 18.56
CA SER A 16 -4.46 15.15 19.24
C SER A 16 -3.49 15.84 18.26
N LEU A 17 -4.04 16.51 17.25
CA LEU A 17 -3.27 17.17 16.20
C LEU A 17 -2.77 18.52 16.70
N LYS A 18 -1.51 18.82 16.40
CA LYS A 18 -0.87 20.08 16.78
C LYS A 18 -1.44 21.28 16.00
N HIS A 19 -1.74 21.06 14.72
CA HIS A 19 -2.18 22.07 13.76
C HIS A 19 -3.66 21.86 13.43
N ILE A 20 -4.33 22.90 12.92
CA ILE A 20 -5.62 22.76 12.25
C ILE A 20 -5.44 21.74 11.11
N PRO A 21 -6.30 20.70 11.04
CA PRO A 21 -6.16 19.59 10.09
C PRO A 21 -6.58 19.96 8.66
N ILE A 22 -5.91 20.95 8.08
CA ILE A 22 -6.18 21.40 6.70
C ILE A 22 -5.93 20.27 5.70
N ILE A 23 -4.80 19.57 5.84
CA ILE A 23 -4.44 18.46 4.95
C ILE A 23 -5.40 17.30 5.12
N GLU A 24 -5.74 16.95 6.37
CA GLU A 24 -6.61 15.82 6.66
C GLU A 24 -8.04 16.05 6.19
N ASN A 25 -8.53 17.29 6.18
CA ASN A 25 -9.84 17.63 5.59
C ASN A 25 -9.86 17.59 4.05
N ILE A 26 -8.70 17.55 3.38
CA ILE A 26 -8.63 17.48 1.91
C ILE A 26 -8.34 16.05 1.44
N TRP A 27 -7.31 15.42 2.00
CA TRP A 27 -6.81 14.11 1.55
C TRP A 27 -6.96 12.99 2.60
N GLY A 28 -7.33 13.32 3.83
CA GLY A 28 -7.34 12.36 4.94
C GLY A 28 -6.01 12.28 5.68
N HIS A 29 -5.93 11.36 6.63
CA HIS A 29 -4.87 11.29 7.63
C HIS A 29 -3.50 10.97 7.01
N ARG A 30 -2.79 12.04 6.66
CA ARG A 30 -1.35 12.21 6.50
C ARG A 30 -0.56 11.05 5.89
N PHE A 31 -0.58 10.99 4.56
CA PHE A 31 0.41 10.27 3.75
C PHE A 31 1.82 10.85 3.90
N ARG A 32 2.83 9.98 4.02
CA ARG A 32 4.26 10.34 4.05
C ARG A 32 5.06 9.57 3.01
N GLN A 33 6.12 10.19 2.48
CA GLN A 33 6.91 9.61 1.37
C GLN A 33 7.57 8.25 1.68
N ASP A 34 7.70 7.87 2.94
CA ASP A 34 8.24 6.59 3.40
C ASP A 34 7.19 5.46 3.50
N GLN A 35 5.91 5.77 3.29
CA GLN A 35 4.83 4.80 3.16
C GLN A 35 4.76 4.27 1.72
N THR A 36 5.55 3.26 1.40
CA THR A 36 5.45 2.57 0.11
C THR A 36 4.15 1.74 0.03
N PRO A 37 3.65 1.41 -1.17
CA PRO A 37 2.50 0.52 -1.34
C PRO A 37 2.57 -0.78 -0.54
N SER A 38 3.76 -1.41 -0.45
CA SER A 38 3.97 -2.61 0.38
C SER A 38 3.73 -2.35 1.87
N ILE A 39 4.13 -1.18 2.38
CA ILE A 39 3.88 -0.76 3.76
C ILE A 39 2.39 -0.47 3.98
N LEU A 40 1.72 0.18 3.02
CA LEU A 40 0.27 0.41 3.09
C LEU A 40 -0.51 -0.91 3.16
N PHE A 41 -0.15 -1.87 2.30
CA PHE A 41 -0.76 -3.20 2.29
C PHE A 41 -0.50 -3.96 3.59
N PHE A 42 0.72 -3.88 4.13
CA PHE A 42 1.06 -4.56 5.37
C PHE A 42 0.31 -3.95 6.57
N GLU A 43 0.23 -2.61 6.66
CA GLU A 43 -0.58 -1.91 7.67
C GLU A 43 -2.06 -2.26 7.52
N LEU A 44 -2.59 -2.31 6.29
CA LEU A 44 -3.95 -2.76 5.99
C LEU A 44 -4.23 -4.16 6.57
N LEU A 45 -3.34 -5.14 6.34
CA LEU A 45 -3.51 -6.49 6.88
C LEU A 45 -3.47 -6.52 8.42
N CYS A 46 -2.65 -5.67 9.05
CA CYS A 46 -2.67 -5.51 10.51
C CYS A 46 -4.03 -5.04 11.02
N ILE A 47 -4.70 -4.13 10.28
CA ILE A 47 -6.04 -3.65 10.62
C ILE A 47 -7.09 -4.75 10.39
N ILE A 48 -7.13 -5.36 9.20
CA ILE A 48 -8.10 -6.41 8.86
C ILE A 48 -8.02 -7.57 9.86
N GLU A 49 -6.81 -7.98 10.24
CA GLU A 49 -6.64 -9.03 11.25
C GLU A 49 -7.20 -8.62 12.62
N SER A 50 -7.01 -7.36 13.04
CA SER A 50 -7.63 -6.83 14.27
C SER A 50 -9.16 -6.86 14.21
N GLN A 51 -9.74 -6.51 13.05
CA GLN A 51 -11.19 -6.54 12.84
C GLN A 51 -11.74 -7.96 12.79
N LEU A 52 -11.02 -8.91 12.17
CA LEU A 52 -11.40 -10.33 12.19
C LEU A 52 -11.50 -10.84 13.63
N ARG A 53 -10.51 -10.53 14.48
CA ARG A 53 -10.54 -10.91 15.91
C ARG A 53 -11.67 -10.21 16.67
N ALA A 54 -11.99 -8.97 16.32
CA ALA A 54 -13.12 -8.26 16.90
C ALA A 54 -14.46 -8.92 16.53
N LYS A 55 -14.61 -9.38 15.29
CA LYS A 55 -15.77 -10.14 14.82
C LYS A 55 -15.90 -11.48 15.54
N GLU A 56 -14.82 -12.25 15.62
CA GLU A 56 -14.79 -13.53 16.36
C GLU A 56 -15.14 -13.36 17.85
N ALA A 57 -14.73 -12.24 18.44
CA ALA A 57 -15.05 -11.88 19.83
C ALA A 57 -16.45 -11.26 20.01
N GLY A 58 -17.24 -11.11 18.95
CA GLY A 58 -18.58 -10.52 18.99
C GLY A 58 -18.62 -9.02 19.29
N LEU A 59 -17.53 -8.29 19.00
CA LEU A 59 -17.46 -6.83 19.20
C LEU A 59 -18.00 -6.04 18.00
N ILE A 60 -17.99 -6.66 16.81
CA ILE A 60 -18.52 -6.13 15.54
C ILE A 60 -19.17 -7.27 14.76
N ASP A 61 -20.12 -6.93 13.88
CA ASP A 61 -20.82 -7.95 13.07
C ASP A 61 -20.13 -8.26 11.74
N ALA A 62 -19.40 -7.29 11.19
CA ALA A 62 -18.73 -7.38 9.89
C ALA A 62 -17.39 -6.66 9.93
N ILE A 63 -16.41 -7.16 9.19
CA ILE A 63 -15.05 -6.60 9.11
C ILE A 63 -15.08 -5.26 8.37
N PHE A 64 -15.85 -5.16 7.27
CA PHE A 64 -15.87 -3.95 6.44
C PHE A 64 -17.17 -3.13 6.61
N ALA A 65 -17.72 -3.04 7.82
CA ALA A 65 -18.86 -2.18 8.08
C ALA A 65 -18.47 -0.69 7.97
N PRO A 66 -19.30 0.20 7.38
CA PRO A 66 -18.93 1.63 7.19
C PRO A 66 -18.66 2.40 8.49
N GLU A 67 -19.23 1.94 9.60
CA GLU A 67 -19.07 2.45 10.95
C GLU A 67 -17.77 2.00 11.63
N ASN A 68 -17.08 0.99 11.10
CA ASN A 68 -15.85 0.48 11.71
C ASN A 68 -14.70 1.48 11.57
N ASP A 69 -14.41 2.19 12.65
CA ASP A 69 -13.33 3.16 12.71
C ASP A 69 -12.42 2.95 13.92
N THR A 70 -12.46 1.78 14.56
CA THR A 70 -11.81 1.52 15.86
C THR A 70 -10.86 0.32 15.78
N LEU A 71 -9.71 0.42 16.44
CA LEU A 71 -8.76 -0.67 16.65
C LEU A 71 -9.07 -1.42 17.96
N TYR A 72 -9.33 -2.72 17.87
CA TYR A 72 -9.79 -3.56 18.98
C TYR A 72 -8.71 -4.43 19.60
N PHE A 73 -7.73 -4.87 18.83
CA PHE A 73 -6.63 -5.73 19.28
C PHE A 73 -5.29 -5.04 19.04
N LYS A 74 -4.34 -5.27 19.95
CA LYS A 74 -2.96 -4.84 19.79
C LYS A 74 -2.33 -5.60 18.62
N HIS A 75 -1.53 -4.90 17.82
CA HIS A 75 -0.78 -5.55 16.76
C HIS A 75 0.33 -6.46 17.33
N ARG A 76 0.61 -7.58 16.65
CA ARG A 76 1.78 -8.41 16.99
C ARG A 76 3.07 -7.65 16.76
N GLN A 77 4.08 -8.06 17.49
CA GLN A 77 5.40 -7.45 17.43
C GLN A 77 6.43 -8.41 16.80
N PHE A 78 6.34 -9.71 17.05
CA PHE A 78 7.21 -10.75 16.47
C PHE A 78 8.72 -10.45 16.59
N PHE A 79 9.16 -9.87 17.71
CA PHE A 79 10.56 -9.44 17.85
C PHE A 79 11.56 -10.58 17.70
N LYS A 80 11.29 -11.76 18.28
CA LYS A 80 12.17 -12.93 18.17
C LYS A 80 12.37 -13.34 16.72
N LEU A 81 11.31 -13.33 15.91
CA LEU A 81 11.40 -13.66 14.49
C LEU A 81 12.21 -12.60 13.74
N ARG A 82 11.95 -11.32 14.02
CA ARG A 82 12.73 -10.22 13.44
C ARG A 82 14.19 -10.27 13.83
N ILE A 83 14.53 -10.69 15.04
CA ILE A 83 15.91 -10.84 15.50
C ILE A 83 16.60 -11.94 14.68
N LEU A 84 15.96 -13.09 14.53
CA LEU A 84 16.50 -14.19 13.72
C LEU A 84 16.77 -13.76 12.28
N ILE A 85 15.90 -12.94 11.68
CA ILE A 85 16.01 -12.49 10.28
C ILE A 85 17.00 -11.32 10.12
N TYR A 86 16.96 -10.32 11.01
CA TYR A 86 17.60 -9.01 10.80
C TYR A 86 18.71 -8.65 11.78
N GLN A 87 18.81 -9.32 12.93
CA GLN A 87 19.80 -9.02 13.98
C GLN A 87 20.65 -10.23 14.35
N ASN A 88 20.59 -11.32 13.58
CA ASN A 88 21.36 -12.53 13.86
C ASN A 88 22.76 -12.44 13.23
N GLU A 89 23.61 -11.59 13.77
CA GLU A 89 24.89 -11.20 13.15
C GLU A 89 25.91 -12.33 13.06
N ILE A 90 25.84 -13.30 13.97
CA ILE A 90 26.77 -14.43 14.01
C ILE A 90 26.36 -15.59 13.10
N LEU A 91 25.14 -15.58 12.54
CA LEU A 91 24.55 -16.71 11.85
C LEU A 91 25.46 -17.27 10.74
N GLU A 92 25.94 -16.39 9.86
CA GLU A 92 26.86 -16.73 8.76
C GLU A 92 28.21 -17.25 9.27
N THR A 93 28.69 -16.73 10.40
CA THR A 93 29.95 -17.18 11.00
C THR A 93 29.81 -18.58 11.60
N VAL A 94 28.66 -18.88 12.22
CA VAL A 94 28.42 -20.17 12.86
C VAL A 94 28.22 -21.28 11.83
N ILE A 95 27.39 -21.05 10.79
CA ILE A 95 27.12 -22.09 9.78
C ILE A 95 28.39 -22.53 9.05
N ASN A 96 29.24 -21.56 8.68
CA ASN A 96 30.48 -21.78 7.93
C ASN A 96 31.68 -22.21 8.80
N SER A 97 31.47 -22.44 10.10
CA SER A 97 32.53 -22.89 11.00
C SER A 97 32.69 -24.42 10.99
N GLU A 98 33.91 -24.88 11.26
CA GLU A 98 34.27 -26.30 11.47
C GLU A 98 33.84 -26.83 12.87
N LEU A 99 32.95 -26.12 13.57
CA LEU A 99 32.43 -26.54 14.87
C LEU A 99 31.52 -27.75 14.72
N SER A 100 31.48 -28.61 15.74
CA SER A 100 30.46 -29.66 15.82
C SER A 100 29.06 -29.05 15.96
N GLU A 101 28.02 -29.78 15.54
CA GLU A 101 26.62 -29.36 15.64
C GLU A 101 26.25 -28.84 17.04
N ALA A 102 26.64 -29.56 18.09
CA ALA A 102 26.39 -29.15 19.47
C ALA A 102 27.01 -27.78 19.80
N LYS A 103 28.23 -27.51 19.30
CA LYS A 103 28.92 -26.23 19.50
C LYS A 103 28.32 -25.11 18.65
N LYS A 104 27.82 -25.40 17.44
CA LYS A 104 27.08 -24.43 16.62
C LYS A 104 25.82 -23.95 17.35
N TRP A 105 25.01 -24.90 17.84
CA TRP A 105 23.82 -24.60 18.63
C TRP A 105 24.13 -23.85 19.92
N GLN A 106 25.15 -24.27 20.66
CA GLN A 106 25.58 -23.59 21.88
C GLN A 106 25.91 -22.11 21.60
N ARG A 107 26.80 -21.86 20.63
CA ARG A 107 27.23 -20.51 20.28
C ARG A 107 26.09 -19.62 19.80
N GLN A 108 25.18 -20.18 18.99
CA GLN A 108 24.00 -19.46 18.51
C GLN A 108 23.09 -19.01 19.66
N PHE A 109 22.77 -19.92 20.57
CA PHE A 109 21.83 -19.62 21.65
C PHE A 109 22.45 -18.80 22.78
N GLU A 110 23.75 -18.92 23.03
CA GLU A 110 24.48 -18.00 23.91
C GLU A 110 24.36 -16.54 23.41
N TYR A 111 24.54 -16.33 22.09
CA TYR A 111 24.34 -15.00 21.48
C TYR A 111 22.90 -14.51 21.62
N LEU A 112 21.90 -15.33 21.28
CA LEU A 112 20.49 -14.93 21.34
C LEU A 112 20.01 -14.66 22.79
N LYS A 113 20.56 -15.34 23.79
CA LYS A 113 20.31 -15.07 25.22
C LYS A 113 20.97 -13.79 25.70
N ALA A 114 22.11 -13.42 25.13
CA ALA A 114 22.88 -12.25 25.51
C ALA A 114 22.31 -10.92 24.96
N ILE A 115 21.30 -10.97 24.06
CA ILE A 115 20.63 -9.77 23.56
C ILE A 115 19.92 -9.06 24.72
N GLU A 116 20.19 -7.76 24.86
CA GLU A 116 19.58 -6.94 25.91
C GLU A 116 18.11 -6.60 25.61
N GLY A 117 17.28 -6.60 26.66
CA GLY A 117 15.86 -6.23 26.61
C GLY A 117 14.91 -7.43 26.75
N ASP A 118 13.96 -7.34 27.68
CA ASP A 118 13.08 -8.47 28.03
C ASP A 118 12.19 -8.95 26.88
N LEU A 119 11.76 -8.06 25.99
CA LEU A 119 10.95 -8.39 24.81
C LEU A 119 11.77 -9.01 23.66
N PHE A 120 13.10 -8.91 23.73
CA PHE A 120 14.02 -9.26 22.65
C PHE A 120 14.83 -10.52 22.95
N LYS A 121 15.21 -10.71 24.22
CA LYS A 121 16.01 -11.87 24.65
C LYS A 121 15.24 -13.18 24.45
N PHE A 122 15.98 -14.21 24.03
CA PHE A 122 15.43 -15.56 23.95
C PHE A 122 15.46 -16.23 25.32
N SER A 123 14.32 -16.79 25.73
CA SER A 123 14.18 -17.61 26.94
C SER A 123 14.59 -19.06 26.67
N ASP A 124 14.71 -19.86 27.73
CA ASP A 124 14.98 -21.30 27.60
C ASP A 124 13.88 -22.02 26.80
N ASP A 125 12.61 -21.66 27.02
CA ASP A 125 11.49 -22.22 26.26
C ASP A 125 11.56 -21.93 24.76
N ASP A 126 12.03 -20.73 24.36
CA ASP A 126 12.16 -20.39 22.94
C ASP A 126 13.24 -21.25 22.26
N ILE A 127 14.30 -21.53 23.01
CA ILE A 127 15.42 -22.34 22.54
C ILE A 127 15.02 -23.80 22.46
N GLU A 128 14.30 -24.31 23.46
CA GLU A 128 13.75 -25.66 23.44
C GLU A 128 12.79 -25.84 22.26
N HIS A 129 11.93 -24.84 22.00
CA HIS A 129 11.04 -24.83 20.85
C HIS A 129 11.81 -24.98 19.53
N ILE A 130 12.85 -24.16 19.30
CA ILE A 130 13.67 -24.25 18.09
C ILE A 130 14.38 -25.60 18.00
N LYS A 131 15.03 -26.06 19.07
CA LYS A 131 15.77 -27.35 19.07
C LYS A 131 14.87 -28.54 18.82
N LYS A 132 13.62 -28.52 19.28
CA LYS A 132 12.65 -29.57 19.04
C LYS A 132 12.19 -29.62 17.57
N ASN A 133 12.25 -28.49 16.88
CA ASN A 133 11.74 -28.32 15.52
C ASN A 133 12.81 -28.46 14.42
N PHE A 134 14.10 -28.46 14.78
CA PHE A 134 15.20 -28.55 13.82
C PHE A 134 16.24 -29.59 14.25
N ASP A 135 16.39 -30.63 13.42
CA ASP A 135 17.34 -31.72 13.66
C ASP A 135 18.82 -31.31 13.41
N SER A 136 19.04 -30.22 12.67
CA SER A 136 20.39 -29.71 12.38
C SER A 136 20.43 -28.18 12.33
N PHE A 137 21.62 -27.62 12.59
CA PHE A 137 21.86 -26.19 12.48
C PHE A 137 21.70 -25.69 11.03
N ASP A 138 22.01 -26.52 10.04
CA ASP A 138 21.84 -26.22 8.62
C ASP A 138 20.37 -26.01 8.24
N SER A 139 19.48 -26.89 8.72
CA SER A 139 18.03 -26.74 8.48
C SER A 139 17.46 -25.47 9.13
N PHE A 140 17.92 -25.13 10.33
CA PHE A 140 17.58 -23.87 11.01
C PHE A 140 18.08 -22.65 10.23
N TYR A 141 19.33 -22.69 9.77
CA TYR A 141 19.91 -21.65 8.92
C TYR A 141 19.07 -21.45 7.64
N ASN A 142 18.77 -22.52 6.91
CA ASN A 142 17.99 -22.46 5.68
C ASN A 142 16.59 -21.88 5.91
N ALA A 143 15.91 -22.26 7.01
CA ALA A 143 14.61 -21.69 7.39
C ALA A 143 14.66 -20.17 7.57
N ILE A 144 15.70 -19.65 8.24
CA ILE A 144 15.92 -18.20 8.39
C ILE A 144 16.18 -17.55 7.04
N LYS A 145 17.01 -18.15 6.18
CA LYS A 145 17.34 -17.58 4.86
C LYS A 145 16.12 -17.52 3.94
N ILE A 146 15.25 -18.53 3.97
CA ILE A 146 14.00 -18.54 3.22
C ILE A 146 13.12 -17.35 3.63
N LEU A 147 12.85 -17.16 4.93
CA LEU A 147 12.04 -16.01 5.37
C LEU A 147 12.74 -14.67 5.11
N SER A 148 14.07 -14.61 5.28
CA SER A 148 14.84 -13.39 4.99
C SER A 148 14.72 -12.97 3.52
N SER A 149 14.60 -13.92 2.59
CA SER A 149 14.44 -13.63 1.16
C SER A 149 13.14 -12.88 0.83
N LEU A 150 12.14 -12.95 1.72
CA LEU A 150 10.85 -12.28 1.58
C LEU A 150 10.87 -10.82 2.04
N THR A 151 12.02 -10.25 2.41
CA THR A 151 12.09 -8.87 2.89
C THR A 151 11.71 -7.88 1.79
N PHE A 152 10.80 -6.94 2.07
CA PHE A 152 10.31 -5.95 1.08
C PHE A 152 11.43 -5.12 0.44
N ASP A 153 12.31 -4.56 1.28
CA ASP A 153 13.42 -3.71 0.86
C ASP A 153 14.69 -4.19 1.58
N PRO A 154 15.35 -5.24 1.05
CA PRO A 154 16.50 -5.85 1.73
C PRO A 154 17.68 -4.88 1.85
N LEU A 155 17.79 -3.91 0.93
CA LEU A 155 18.86 -2.91 0.91
C LEU A 155 18.56 -1.68 1.78
N SER A 156 17.37 -1.62 2.39
CA SER A 156 16.97 -0.51 3.24
C SER A 156 17.88 -0.35 4.45
N LYS A 157 18.24 0.91 4.74
CA LYS A 157 18.89 1.33 6.00
C LYS A 157 17.89 1.55 7.15
N LYS A 158 16.63 1.10 7.00
CA LYS A 158 15.64 1.10 8.08
C LYS A 158 16.15 0.27 9.27
N ARG A 159 15.81 0.69 10.49
CA ARG A 159 16.07 -0.11 11.70
C ARG A 159 15.35 -1.46 11.59
N TRP A 160 15.89 -2.49 12.25
CA TRP A 160 15.37 -3.85 12.16
C TRP A 160 13.92 -4.00 12.63
N THR A 161 13.46 -3.18 13.60
CA THR A 161 12.06 -3.12 14.05
C THR A 161 11.11 -2.36 13.10
N SER A 162 11.63 -1.89 11.96
CA SER A 162 10.85 -1.27 10.88
C SER A 162 11.10 -1.96 9.53
N LYS A 163 11.62 -3.20 9.58
CA LYS A 163 11.72 -4.10 8.43
C LYS A 163 10.57 -5.10 8.48
N PHE A 164 10.14 -5.51 7.29
CA PHE A 164 8.97 -6.36 7.07
C PHE A 164 9.27 -7.35 5.95
N ILE A 165 8.65 -8.51 6.03
CA ILE A 165 8.62 -9.51 4.95
C ILE A 165 7.25 -9.48 4.25
N TYR A 166 7.15 -10.01 3.04
CA TYR A 166 5.86 -10.15 2.36
C TYR A 166 4.87 -10.94 3.25
N PRO A 167 3.64 -10.46 3.48
CA PRO A 167 2.68 -11.07 4.40
C PRO A 167 1.95 -12.25 3.71
N ILE A 168 2.72 -13.28 3.37
CA ILE A 168 2.25 -14.52 2.75
C ILE A 168 1.62 -15.46 3.80
N SER A 169 1.72 -15.16 5.10
CA SER A 169 0.92 -15.82 6.16
C SER A 169 0.41 -14.80 7.16
N SER A 170 -0.79 -15.06 7.70
CA SER A 170 -1.32 -14.36 8.87
C SER A 170 -0.49 -14.62 10.13
N ASP A 171 0.33 -15.69 10.13
CA ASP A 171 1.23 -16.05 11.23
C ASP A 171 2.42 -15.10 11.40
N TYR A 172 2.65 -14.14 10.50
CA TYR A 172 3.79 -13.20 10.60
C TYR A 172 3.46 -11.78 10.11
N VAL A 173 2.27 -11.29 10.48
CA VAL A 173 1.87 -9.89 10.34
C VAL A 173 2.16 -9.13 11.64
N TRP A 174 2.98 -8.07 11.59
CA TRP A 174 3.41 -7.26 12.75
C TRP A 174 3.42 -5.73 12.54
N CYS A 175 3.30 -4.95 13.62
CA CYS A 175 3.37 -3.48 13.54
C CYS A 175 4.79 -2.92 13.34
N ASP A 176 4.90 -1.68 12.89
CA ASP A 176 6.13 -0.89 13.09
C ASP A 176 6.35 -0.61 14.59
N PHE A 177 7.61 -0.63 15.06
CA PHE A 177 7.92 -0.47 16.48
C PHE A 177 9.16 0.36 16.77
N ASP A 178 9.05 1.32 17.69
CA ASP A 178 10.16 2.13 18.18
C ASP A 178 10.79 1.48 19.40
N ASN A 179 11.88 0.76 19.16
CA ASN A 179 12.64 0.08 20.22
C ASN A 179 13.27 1.05 21.24
N LYS A 180 13.42 2.34 20.93
CA LYS A 180 13.92 3.33 21.90
C LYS A 180 12.83 3.85 22.82
N LYS A 181 11.60 4.01 22.30
CA LYS A 181 10.45 4.50 23.08
C LYS A 181 9.63 3.38 23.72
N GLY A 182 9.79 2.14 23.26
CA GLY A 182 9.02 0.99 23.75
C GLY A 182 7.55 1.01 23.29
N THR A 183 7.24 1.68 22.18
CA THR A 183 5.87 1.83 21.68
C THR A 183 5.77 1.51 20.19
N GLU A 184 4.58 1.12 19.74
CA GLU A 184 4.26 1.08 18.30
C GLU A 184 4.62 2.42 17.66
N ASP A 185 5.33 2.36 16.54
CA ASP A 185 5.77 3.56 15.85
C ASP A 185 4.79 3.88 14.72
N ARG A 186 4.52 5.18 14.56
CA ARG A 186 3.71 5.72 13.46
C ARG A 186 4.59 6.36 12.39
N ARG A 187 5.88 6.05 12.37
CA ARG A 187 6.82 6.60 11.39
C ARG A 187 6.64 5.98 10.01
N PHE A 188 6.53 4.65 9.91
CA PHE A 188 6.22 3.99 8.64
C PHE A 188 4.74 3.59 8.56
N PHE A 189 4.10 3.30 9.70
CA PHE A 189 2.65 3.08 9.80
C PHE A 189 1.96 4.40 10.15
N CYS A 190 2.04 5.37 9.23
CA CYS A 190 1.40 6.69 9.41
C CYS A 190 -0.09 6.67 9.10
N ARG A 191 -0.82 5.58 9.36
CA ARG A 191 -2.27 5.46 9.12
C ARG A 191 -2.64 5.36 7.65
N GLY A 192 -1.68 5.05 6.77
CA GLY A 192 -1.95 4.95 5.34
C GLY A 192 -2.75 3.70 5.01
N GLY A 193 -2.38 2.55 5.57
CA GLY A 193 -3.16 1.32 5.53
C GLY A 193 -4.52 1.45 6.22
N GLU A 194 -4.62 2.27 7.27
CA GLU A 194 -5.91 2.63 7.89
C GLU A 194 -6.81 3.39 6.89
N LEU A 195 -6.26 4.31 6.09
CA LEU A 195 -7.03 4.97 5.02
C LEU A 195 -7.48 3.98 3.95
N VAL A 196 -6.62 3.04 3.53
CA VAL A 196 -7.02 1.99 2.58
C VAL A 196 -8.19 1.19 3.14
N TYR A 197 -8.10 0.76 4.40
CA TYR A 197 -9.18 0.04 5.09
C TYR A 197 -10.49 0.84 5.13
N LEU A 198 -10.43 2.14 5.47
CA LEU A 198 -11.62 3.00 5.50
C LEU A 198 -12.22 3.21 4.11
N MET A 199 -11.41 3.24 3.05
CA MET A 199 -11.91 3.24 1.67
C MET A 199 -12.69 1.96 1.38
N LEU A 200 -12.16 0.79 1.78
CA LEU A 200 -12.87 -0.49 1.62
C LEU A 200 -14.19 -0.53 2.41
N CYS A 201 -14.22 -0.01 3.63
CA CYS A 201 -15.46 0.06 4.44
C CYS A 201 -16.52 0.98 3.82
N ARG A 202 -16.14 1.88 2.92
CA ARG A 202 -17.02 2.84 2.24
C ARG A 202 -17.34 2.48 0.80
N ALA A 203 -16.88 1.32 0.35
CA ALA A 203 -17.26 0.76 -0.94
C ALA A 203 -18.71 0.22 -0.94
N ASP A 204 -19.21 -0.09 -2.13
CA ASP A 204 -20.50 -0.75 -2.34
C ASP A 204 -20.71 -1.96 -1.44
N GLN A 205 -21.93 -2.10 -0.91
CA GLN A 205 -22.27 -3.12 0.08
C GLN A 205 -22.01 -4.55 -0.41
N ASN A 206 -22.37 -4.89 -1.66
CA ASN A 206 -22.17 -6.24 -2.17
C ASN A 206 -20.68 -6.54 -2.29
N THR A 207 -19.91 -5.55 -2.73
CA THR A 207 -18.45 -5.68 -2.85
C THR A 207 -17.80 -5.91 -1.48
N ARG A 208 -18.27 -5.20 -0.43
CA ARG A 208 -17.78 -5.38 0.95
C ARG A 208 -18.06 -6.78 1.50
N ILE A 209 -19.24 -7.33 1.24
CA ILE A 209 -19.62 -8.68 1.68
C ILE A 209 -18.71 -9.73 1.02
N GLU A 210 -18.50 -9.65 -0.30
CA GLU A 210 -17.60 -10.57 -1.00
C GLU A 210 -16.14 -10.41 -0.54
N LEU A 211 -15.66 -9.18 -0.36
CA LEU A 211 -14.32 -8.91 0.16
C LEU A 211 -14.11 -9.53 1.54
N GLU A 212 -15.10 -9.43 2.41
CA GLU A 212 -15.06 -10.02 3.75
C GLU A 212 -14.82 -11.53 3.67
N GLN A 213 -15.62 -12.24 2.87
CA GLN A 213 -15.47 -13.70 2.69
C GLN A 213 -14.07 -14.07 2.21
N TYR A 214 -13.51 -13.31 1.26
CA TYR A 214 -12.16 -13.56 0.77
C TYR A 214 -11.08 -13.28 1.81
N PHE A 215 -11.20 -12.21 2.60
CA PHE A 215 -10.22 -11.89 3.63
C PHE A 215 -10.31 -12.81 4.85
N GLU A 216 -11.49 -13.29 5.21
CA GLU A 216 -11.66 -14.33 6.24
C GLU A 216 -10.91 -15.59 5.83
N SER A 217 -11.19 -16.13 4.64
CA SER A 217 -10.48 -17.30 4.10
C SER A 217 -8.97 -17.05 3.95
N TRP A 218 -8.55 -15.83 3.60
CA TRP A 218 -7.14 -15.48 3.51
C TRP A 218 -6.42 -15.50 4.87
N LEU A 219 -7.10 -15.07 5.93
CA LEU A 219 -6.52 -14.93 7.27
C LEU A 219 -6.68 -16.16 8.16
N GLU A 220 -7.56 -17.10 7.80
CA GLU A 220 -7.66 -18.43 8.40
C GLU A 220 -6.28 -19.10 8.55
N THR A 221 -6.16 -19.96 9.56
CA THR A 221 -4.90 -20.66 9.86
C THR A 221 -4.45 -21.45 8.65
N GLN A 222 -3.26 -21.11 8.15
CA GLN A 222 -2.71 -21.73 6.98
C GLN A 222 -1.74 -22.85 7.36
N ASN A 223 -1.76 -23.91 6.56
CA ASN A 223 -0.79 -25.02 6.58
C ASN A 223 0.10 -24.95 5.33
N THR A 224 0.60 -23.76 5.00
CA THR A 224 1.55 -23.56 3.90
C THR A 224 2.99 -23.75 4.40
N SER A 225 3.92 -24.02 3.49
CA SER A 225 5.35 -24.14 3.82
C SER A 225 5.88 -22.91 4.56
N PHE A 226 5.49 -21.69 4.15
CA PHE A 226 5.94 -20.47 4.81
C PHE A 226 5.35 -20.26 6.20
N SER A 227 4.06 -20.55 6.39
CA SER A 227 3.42 -20.53 7.72
C SER A 227 4.11 -21.48 8.70
N THR A 228 4.47 -22.67 8.21
CA THR A 228 5.16 -23.70 8.98
C THR A 228 6.55 -23.21 9.40
N ILE A 229 7.33 -22.63 8.49
CA ILE A 229 8.68 -22.13 8.80
C ILE A 229 8.65 -21.11 9.95
N ALA A 230 7.71 -20.15 9.93
CA ALA A 230 7.62 -19.17 11.01
C ALA A 230 7.28 -19.82 12.36
N LYS A 231 6.32 -20.77 12.37
CA LYS A 231 5.94 -21.53 13.57
C LYS A 231 7.08 -22.40 14.11
N LEU A 232 7.96 -22.93 13.25
CA LEU A 232 9.14 -23.69 13.69
C LEU A 232 10.19 -22.79 14.35
N LEU A 233 10.36 -21.56 13.85
CA LEU A 233 11.39 -20.62 14.30
C LEU A 233 11.04 -19.88 15.59
N VAL A 234 9.76 -19.59 15.84
CA VAL A 234 9.32 -18.85 17.03
C VAL A 234 8.01 -19.39 17.60
N ARG A 235 7.85 -19.22 18.91
CA ARG A 235 6.58 -19.47 19.59
C ARG A 235 5.52 -18.45 19.15
N GLU A 236 4.26 -18.86 19.16
CA GLU A 236 3.15 -17.97 18.83
C GLU A 236 3.03 -16.82 19.84
N GLU A 237 2.78 -15.61 19.33
CA GLU A 237 2.52 -14.42 20.14
C GLU A 237 1.02 -14.28 20.38
N GLU A 238 0.64 -14.17 21.66
CA GLU A 238 -0.74 -14.04 22.12
C GLU A 238 -1.42 -12.79 21.53
N ARG A 239 -2.70 -12.93 21.19
CA ARG A 239 -3.57 -11.83 20.78
C ARG A 239 -4.09 -11.10 22.01
N ILE A 240 -3.68 -9.85 22.19
CA ILE A 240 -4.13 -9.03 23.31
C ILE A 240 -5.27 -8.11 22.84
N GLN A 241 -6.49 -8.39 23.32
CA GLN A 241 -7.63 -7.49 23.16
C GLN A 241 -7.39 -6.20 23.95
N LEU A 242 -7.65 -5.05 23.34
CA LEU A 242 -7.54 -3.76 24.00
C LEU A 242 -8.76 -3.50 24.89
N PRO A 243 -8.56 -3.10 26.16
CA PRO A 243 -9.63 -2.54 26.98
C PRO A 243 -10.30 -1.36 26.27
N GLU A 244 -11.59 -1.13 26.51
CA GLU A 244 -12.35 -0.05 25.86
C GLU A 244 -11.68 1.32 26.00
N SER A 245 -11.14 1.63 27.18
CA SER A 245 -10.39 2.87 27.45
C SER A 245 -9.14 3.07 26.57
N ASN A 246 -8.61 1.99 26.00
CA ASN A 246 -7.37 1.99 25.22
C ASN A 246 -7.62 1.78 23.72
N ARG A 247 -8.86 1.51 23.31
CA ARG A 247 -9.24 1.41 21.91
C ARG A 247 -9.04 2.76 21.24
N LYS A 248 -8.36 2.76 20.09
CA LYS A 248 -8.03 3.98 19.34
C LYS A 248 -8.85 4.04 18.08
N ARG A 249 -9.30 5.24 17.72
CA ARG A 249 -9.83 5.48 16.38
C ARG A 249 -8.73 5.37 15.33
N LEU A 250 -9.08 4.69 14.24
CA LEU A 250 -8.37 4.67 12.98
C LEU A 250 -8.33 6.07 12.37
N GLY A 251 -7.61 6.20 11.25
CA GLY A 251 -7.40 7.43 10.53
C GLY A 251 -8.70 8.14 10.15
N TYR A 252 -8.55 9.40 9.75
CA TYR A 252 -9.65 10.18 9.21
C TYR A 252 -9.61 10.17 7.68
N LEU A 253 -10.71 9.77 7.05
CA LEU A 253 -10.91 9.86 5.61
C LEU A 253 -12.07 10.86 5.35
N PRO A 254 -11.87 11.94 4.59
CA PRO A 254 -12.82 13.06 4.50
C PRO A 254 -13.96 12.86 3.48
N TYR A 255 -14.12 11.66 2.93
CA TYR A 255 -15.16 11.39 1.95
C TYR A 255 -15.94 10.15 2.35
N ASN A 256 -17.24 10.28 2.60
CA ASN A 256 -18.09 9.12 2.93
C ASN A 256 -18.25 8.17 1.74
N TYR A 257 -18.14 8.69 0.52
CA TYR A 257 -18.26 7.92 -0.72
C TYR A 257 -17.48 8.59 -1.85
N LEU A 258 -16.73 7.79 -2.61
CA LEU A 258 -16.14 8.13 -3.92
C LEU A 258 -16.12 6.86 -4.78
N ASN A 259 -16.35 6.99 -6.09
CA ASN A 259 -16.28 5.85 -7.03
C ASN A 259 -14.92 5.12 -6.99
N LEU A 260 -13.85 5.84 -6.63
CA LEU A 260 -12.51 5.26 -6.46
C LEU A 260 -12.44 4.21 -5.36
N PHE A 261 -13.31 4.30 -4.34
CA PHE A 261 -13.36 3.32 -3.26
C PHE A 261 -13.95 2.02 -3.76
N ASP A 262 -15.00 2.10 -4.59
CA ASP A 262 -15.60 0.96 -5.27
C ASP A 262 -14.62 0.31 -6.25
N GLU A 263 -13.87 1.11 -7.03
CA GLU A 263 -12.85 0.62 -7.97
C GLU A 263 -11.75 -0.15 -7.24
N LEU A 264 -11.19 0.42 -6.16
CA LEU A 264 -10.20 -0.25 -5.31
C LEU A 264 -10.73 -1.57 -4.74
N ALA A 265 -11.93 -1.53 -4.15
CA ALA A 265 -12.56 -2.69 -3.54
C ALA A 265 -12.80 -3.81 -4.56
N ASN A 266 -13.31 -3.46 -5.75
CA ASN A 266 -13.55 -4.42 -6.82
C ASN A 266 -12.25 -5.03 -7.37
N ASP A 267 -11.17 -4.25 -7.49
CA ASP A 267 -9.88 -4.78 -7.93
C ASP A 267 -9.27 -5.75 -6.93
N LEU A 268 -9.27 -5.41 -5.63
CA LEU A 268 -8.79 -6.33 -4.60
C LEU A 268 -9.64 -7.60 -4.53
N LYS A 269 -10.96 -7.46 -4.61
CA LYS A 269 -11.90 -8.58 -4.67
C LYS A 269 -11.59 -9.50 -5.86
N GLN A 270 -11.42 -8.90 -7.04
CA GLN A 270 -11.14 -9.63 -8.26
C GLN A 270 -9.87 -10.46 -8.11
N VAL A 271 -8.78 -9.89 -7.58
CA VAL A 271 -7.50 -10.59 -7.37
C VAL A 271 -7.61 -11.70 -6.32
N LEU A 272 -8.30 -11.44 -5.21
CA LEU A 272 -8.49 -12.43 -4.15
C LEU A 272 -9.28 -13.65 -4.65
N SER A 273 -10.23 -13.44 -5.56
CA SER A 273 -11.04 -14.50 -6.19
C SER A 273 -10.27 -15.39 -7.17
N LEU A 274 -9.08 -14.99 -7.61
CA LEU A 274 -8.31 -15.75 -8.59
C LEU A 274 -7.67 -16.99 -7.96
N ASP A 275 -7.43 -18.01 -8.76
CA ASP A 275 -6.64 -19.17 -8.34
C ASP A 275 -5.17 -18.91 -8.65
N LEU A 276 -4.52 -18.15 -7.75
CA LEU A 276 -3.12 -17.72 -7.86
C LEU A 276 -2.38 -18.10 -6.59
N GLU A 277 -1.09 -18.35 -6.73
CA GLU A 277 -0.19 -18.45 -5.60
C GLU A 277 -0.28 -17.20 -4.71
N ARG A 278 -0.18 -17.41 -3.41
CA ARG A 278 -0.44 -16.35 -2.43
C ARG A 278 0.52 -15.16 -2.59
N LEU A 279 1.78 -15.45 -2.94
CA LEU A 279 2.79 -14.43 -3.21
C LEU A 279 2.43 -13.55 -4.42
N ASP A 280 1.89 -14.17 -5.48
CA ASP A 280 1.46 -13.45 -6.69
C ASP A 280 0.28 -12.53 -6.36
N LYS A 281 -0.72 -13.02 -5.61
CA LYS A 281 -1.83 -12.18 -5.12
C LYS A 281 -1.33 -11.00 -4.29
N VAL A 282 -0.38 -11.23 -3.37
CA VAL A 282 0.23 -10.15 -2.58
C VAL A 282 0.88 -9.10 -3.48
N LYS A 283 1.67 -9.50 -4.47
CA LYS A 283 2.31 -8.57 -5.40
C LYS A 283 1.28 -7.74 -6.18
N VAL A 284 0.26 -8.38 -6.74
CA VAL A 284 -0.78 -7.70 -7.52
C VAL A 284 -1.59 -6.74 -6.63
N MET A 285 -1.97 -7.15 -5.40
CA MET A 285 -2.68 -6.28 -4.47
C MET A 285 -1.84 -5.06 -4.04
N ILE A 286 -0.54 -5.23 -3.81
CA ILE A 286 0.38 -4.12 -3.54
C ILE A 286 0.39 -3.13 -4.70
N ASP A 287 0.46 -3.63 -5.94
CA ASP A 287 0.47 -2.78 -7.12
C ASP A 287 -0.82 -1.98 -7.28
N LEU A 288 -1.96 -2.64 -7.09
CA LEU A 288 -3.28 -2.02 -7.17
C LEU A 288 -3.47 -0.97 -6.06
N ILE A 289 -3.07 -1.26 -4.82
CA ILE A 289 -3.09 -0.28 -3.74
C ILE A 289 -2.21 0.93 -4.09
N GLY A 290 -1.01 0.70 -4.64
CA GLY A 290 -0.16 1.78 -5.12
C GLY A 290 -0.82 2.63 -6.19
N TYR A 291 -1.45 2.00 -7.19
CA TYR A 291 -2.19 2.72 -8.21
C TYR A 291 -3.34 3.53 -7.61
N HIS A 292 -4.23 2.90 -6.84
CA HIS A 292 -5.44 3.53 -6.32
C HIS A 292 -5.16 4.68 -5.35
N ILE A 293 -4.13 4.56 -4.51
CA ILE A 293 -3.76 5.61 -3.56
C ILE A 293 -3.09 6.80 -4.26
N GLY A 294 -2.22 6.54 -5.26
CA GLY A 294 -1.69 7.60 -6.11
C GLY A 294 -2.81 8.30 -6.90
N ASN A 295 -3.76 7.52 -7.42
CA ASN A 295 -4.90 8.00 -8.19
C ASN A 295 -5.85 8.84 -7.34
N TYR A 296 -6.16 8.42 -6.11
CA TYR A 296 -6.99 9.17 -5.17
C TYR A 296 -6.44 10.58 -4.90
N ILE A 297 -5.15 10.71 -4.60
CA ILE A 297 -4.54 12.03 -4.34
C ILE A 297 -4.62 12.93 -5.57
N LEU A 298 -4.29 12.39 -6.75
CA LEU A 298 -4.35 13.13 -8.00
C LEU A 298 -5.78 13.49 -8.41
N ALA A 299 -6.75 12.61 -8.16
CA ALA A 299 -8.16 12.87 -8.43
C ALA A 299 -8.72 13.98 -7.53
N VAL A 300 -8.37 14.00 -6.25
CA VAL A 300 -8.71 15.11 -5.35
C VAL A 300 -8.09 16.42 -5.86
N GLY A 301 -6.81 16.40 -6.26
CA GLY A 301 -6.16 17.55 -6.90
C GLY A 301 -6.89 18.02 -8.16
N GLU A 302 -7.17 17.10 -9.09
CA GLU A 302 -7.88 17.37 -10.34
C GLU A 302 -9.27 17.98 -10.09
N THR A 303 -9.96 17.46 -9.08
CA THR A 303 -11.34 17.83 -8.75
C THR A 303 -11.43 19.25 -8.19
N TYR A 304 -10.54 19.59 -7.24
CA TYR A 304 -10.65 20.80 -6.43
C TYR A 304 -9.68 21.93 -6.82
N HIS A 305 -8.80 21.77 -7.81
CA HIS A 305 -7.82 22.81 -8.17
C HIS A 305 -8.40 24.15 -8.67
N ASN A 306 -9.69 24.19 -9.00
CA ASN A 306 -10.36 25.37 -9.53
C ASN A 306 -11.78 25.58 -9.00
N SER A 307 -12.20 24.80 -8.00
CA SER A 307 -13.52 24.88 -7.41
C SER A 307 -13.51 24.21 -6.03
N SER A 308 -14.00 24.90 -5.01
CA SER A 308 -14.20 24.38 -3.65
C SER A 308 -15.40 23.44 -3.53
N GLU A 309 -16.39 23.58 -4.42
CA GLU A 309 -17.67 22.87 -4.44
C GLU A 309 -17.92 22.12 -5.77
N PRO A 310 -17.08 21.16 -6.15
CA PRO A 310 -17.23 20.42 -7.39
C PRO A 310 -18.42 19.45 -7.32
N LYS A 311 -19.24 19.46 -8.36
CA LYS A 311 -20.43 18.58 -8.46
C LYS A 311 -20.09 17.08 -8.59
N LYS A 312 -18.94 16.74 -9.16
CA LYS A 312 -18.51 15.35 -9.41
C LYS A 312 -17.00 15.21 -9.34
N LEU A 313 -16.55 14.00 -9.00
CA LEU A 313 -15.13 13.67 -8.99
C LEU A 313 -14.61 13.75 -10.43
N LYS A 314 -13.46 14.39 -10.62
CA LYS A 314 -12.74 14.37 -11.89
C LYS A 314 -11.65 13.32 -11.82
N GLN A 315 -11.46 12.60 -12.93
CA GLN A 315 -10.40 11.61 -13.05
C GLN A 315 -9.14 12.25 -13.66
N PRO A 316 -7.96 12.02 -13.07
CA PRO A 316 -6.70 12.39 -13.68
C PRO A 316 -6.41 11.47 -14.88
N THR A 317 -5.75 11.98 -15.91
CA THR A 317 -5.39 11.19 -17.10
C THR A 317 -3.91 10.83 -17.11
N TYR A 318 -3.58 9.61 -17.54
CA TYR A 318 -2.22 9.09 -17.59
C TYR A 318 -1.81 8.69 -19.00
N ILE A 319 -1.08 9.56 -19.71
CA ILE A 319 -0.47 9.20 -21.01
C ILE A 319 0.82 8.40 -20.76
N ALA A 320 0.74 7.09 -20.98
CA ALA A 320 1.81 6.15 -20.61
C ALA A 320 2.64 5.71 -21.82
N GLU A 321 3.96 5.80 -21.67
CA GLU A 321 4.90 5.32 -22.67
C GLU A 321 5.30 3.86 -22.39
N VAL A 322 5.13 2.97 -23.37
CA VAL A 322 5.81 1.66 -23.35
C VAL A 322 7.29 1.92 -23.61
N LEU A 323 8.13 1.51 -22.66
CA LEU A 323 9.54 1.90 -22.57
C LEU A 323 10.27 1.86 -23.93
N SER A 324 10.70 3.04 -24.40
CA SER A 324 11.48 3.17 -25.64
C SER A 324 12.83 3.87 -25.37
N LYS A 325 13.84 3.62 -26.22
CA LYS A 325 15.13 4.31 -26.13
C LYS A 325 15.06 5.74 -26.68
N VAL A 326 14.27 5.97 -27.72
CA VAL A 326 14.20 7.24 -28.44
C VAL A 326 13.10 8.13 -27.86
N THR A 327 13.40 9.43 -27.69
CA THR A 327 12.40 10.40 -27.24
C THR A 327 11.30 10.59 -28.29
N ASN A 328 10.05 10.68 -27.85
CA ASN A 328 8.85 10.84 -28.67
C ASN A 328 7.88 11.88 -28.06
N SER A 329 6.78 12.18 -28.75
CA SER A 329 5.75 13.12 -28.28
C SER A 329 5.11 12.65 -26.96
N ILE A 330 4.77 11.36 -26.84
CA ILE A 330 4.19 10.73 -25.64
C ILE A 330 5.04 11.01 -24.40
N ARG A 331 6.37 10.82 -24.49
CA ARG A 331 7.31 11.10 -23.40
C ARG A 331 7.23 12.55 -22.94
N LYS A 332 7.21 13.49 -23.89
CA LYS A 332 7.15 14.94 -23.58
C LYS A 332 5.83 15.28 -22.89
N THR A 333 4.70 14.84 -23.45
CA THR A 333 3.36 15.07 -22.88
C THR A 333 3.22 14.42 -21.50
N SER A 334 3.73 13.21 -21.31
CA SER A 334 3.71 12.52 -20.02
C SER A 334 4.49 13.30 -18.95
N ILE A 335 5.68 13.81 -19.26
CA ILE A 335 6.46 14.66 -18.34
C ILE A 335 5.69 15.95 -17.99
N GLN A 336 5.06 16.59 -18.98
CA GLN A 336 4.26 17.80 -18.77
C GLN A 336 3.04 17.52 -17.88
N SER A 337 2.34 16.40 -18.11
CA SER A 337 1.16 16.01 -17.35
C SER A 337 1.45 15.84 -15.85
N ILE A 338 2.58 15.23 -15.49
CA ILE A 338 3.01 15.08 -14.09
C ILE A 338 3.27 16.44 -13.45
N SER A 339 3.92 17.36 -14.17
CA SER A 339 4.15 18.73 -13.69
C SER A 339 2.82 19.47 -13.47
N ALA A 340 1.89 19.37 -14.42
CA ALA A 340 0.57 19.98 -14.33
C ALA A 340 -0.24 19.42 -13.14
N GLN A 341 -0.25 18.10 -12.96
CA GLN A 341 -0.93 17.43 -11.84
C GLN A 341 -0.38 17.88 -10.47
N ARG A 342 0.93 18.04 -10.34
CA ARG A 342 1.54 18.59 -9.11
C ARG A 342 1.11 20.03 -8.84
N ASN A 343 0.98 20.85 -9.87
CA ASN A 343 0.48 22.22 -9.71
C ASN A 343 -1.01 22.23 -9.34
N LYS A 344 -1.80 21.28 -9.84
CA LYS A 344 -3.21 21.11 -9.42
C LYS A 344 -3.34 20.75 -7.94
N LEU A 345 -2.44 19.92 -7.39
CA LEU A 345 -2.41 19.65 -5.93
C LEU A 345 -2.18 20.93 -5.10
N LYS A 346 -1.29 21.82 -5.54
CA LYS A 346 -1.06 23.12 -4.90
C LYS A 346 -2.29 24.01 -4.93
N ARG A 347 -2.88 24.17 -6.12
CA ARG A 347 -4.10 24.97 -6.31
C ARG A 347 -5.31 24.39 -5.56
N CYS A 348 -5.38 23.07 -5.41
CA CYS A 348 -6.40 22.42 -4.59
C CYS A 348 -6.32 22.89 -3.13
N LEU A 349 -5.13 22.91 -2.53
CA LEU A 349 -4.93 23.47 -1.19
C LEU A 349 -5.33 24.95 -1.14
N GLU A 350 -4.86 25.76 -2.09
CA GLU A 350 -5.19 27.20 -2.16
C GLU A 350 -6.70 27.45 -2.24
N THR A 351 -7.42 26.62 -3.01
CA THR A 351 -8.86 26.73 -3.20
C THR A 351 -9.64 26.34 -1.94
N ARG A 352 -9.13 25.36 -1.18
CA ARG A 352 -9.87 24.71 -0.09
C ARG A 352 -9.50 25.19 1.31
N VAL A 353 -8.37 25.87 1.45
CA VAL A 353 -7.84 26.22 2.76
C VAL A 353 -8.78 27.15 3.53
N THR A 354 -9.43 28.10 2.86
CA THR A 354 -10.37 29.03 3.49
C THR A 354 -11.57 28.28 4.05
N ASP A 355 -12.23 27.43 3.25
CA ASP A 355 -13.37 26.63 3.69
C ASP A 355 -13.03 25.76 4.91
N VAL A 356 -11.82 25.18 4.94
CA VAL A 356 -11.40 24.37 6.09
C VAL A 356 -11.14 25.25 7.31
N MET A 357 -10.55 26.43 7.15
CA MET A 357 -10.32 27.36 8.25
C MET A 357 -11.63 27.89 8.85
N GLU A 358 -12.68 28.04 8.03
CA GLU A 358 -14.01 28.46 8.48
C GLU A 358 -14.64 27.46 9.47
N LEU A 359 -14.38 26.16 9.31
CA LEU A 359 -14.83 25.12 10.23
C LEU A 359 -14.25 25.26 11.64
N TYR A 360 -13.13 25.99 11.78
CA TYR A 360 -12.39 26.16 13.03
C TYR A 360 -12.50 27.57 13.61
N VAL A 361 -13.43 28.40 13.11
CA VAL A 361 -13.57 29.80 13.55
C VAL A 361 -13.87 29.91 15.04
N SER A 362 -14.67 29.01 15.62
CA SER A 362 -14.97 29.01 17.05
C SER A 362 -13.76 28.77 17.94
N GLU A 363 -12.73 28.03 17.47
CA GLU A 363 -11.45 27.91 18.19
C GLU A 363 -10.68 29.24 18.23
N LEU A 364 -11.04 30.19 17.37
CA LEU A 364 -10.37 31.47 17.20
C LEU A 364 -11.13 32.63 17.85
N GLU A 365 -12.38 32.43 18.30
CA GLU A 365 -13.28 33.49 18.77
C GLU A 365 -12.84 34.24 20.04
N ASN A 366 -11.95 33.66 20.84
CA ASN A 366 -11.48 34.24 22.11
C ASN A 366 -10.05 34.83 22.05
N VAL A 367 -9.47 34.93 20.86
CA VAL A 367 -8.08 35.40 20.65
C VAL A 367 -8.09 36.85 20.17
N GLU A 368 -7.07 37.68 20.46
CA GLU A 368 -7.00 39.03 19.89
C GLU A 368 -6.89 38.99 18.35
N GLU A 369 -7.43 39.98 17.64
CA GLU A 369 -7.51 39.94 16.17
C GLU A 369 -6.13 39.89 15.49
N SER A 370 -5.13 40.59 16.05
CA SER A 370 -3.73 40.54 15.60
C SER A 370 -3.12 39.14 15.76
N GLU A 371 -3.40 38.47 16.88
CA GLU A 371 -2.97 37.11 17.16
C GLU A 371 -3.69 36.08 16.28
N ARG A 372 -4.97 36.30 15.97
CA ARG A 372 -5.73 35.44 15.03
C ARG A 372 -5.13 35.44 13.64
N VAL A 373 -4.78 36.60 13.10
CA VAL A 373 -4.19 36.70 11.75
C VAL A 373 -2.87 35.94 11.69
N ASN A 374 -1.96 36.19 12.65
CA ASN A 374 -0.68 35.49 12.74
C ASN A 374 -0.85 33.96 12.89
N PHE A 375 -1.81 33.53 13.70
CA PHE A 375 -2.12 32.11 13.87
C PHE A 375 -2.59 31.47 12.56
N LYS A 376 -3.57 32.08 11.88
CA LYS A 376 -4.07 31.61 10.57
C LYS A 376 -2.94 31.48 9.56
N GLU A 377 -2.09 32.50 9.41
CA GLU A 377 -0.94 32.45 8.50
C GLU A 377 0.02 31.30 8.84
N SER A 378 0.27 31.07 10.14
CA SER A 378 1.15 29.98 10.58
C SER A 378 0.60 28.59 10.24
N GLU A 379 -0.72 28.39 10.38
CA GLU A 379 -1.40 27.13 10.08
C GLU A 379 -1.41 26.86 8.57
N ILE A 380 -1.74 27.87 7.77
CA ILE A 380 -1.69 27.80 6.31
C ILE A 380 -0.27 27.49 5.83
N LYS A 381 0.74 28.14 6.41
CA LYS A 381 2.15 27.88 6.09
C LYS A 381 2.57 26.47 6.44
N SER A 382 2.11 25.94 7.58
CA SER A 382 2.34 24.56 8.00
C SER A 382 1.72 23.56 7.00
N ALA A 383 0.49 23.82 6.54
CA ALA A 383 -0.18 23.00 5.53
C ALA A 383 0.56 23.01 4.18
N HIS A 384 0.99 24.18 3.70
CA HIS A 384 1.78 24.29 2.47
C HIS A 384 3.10 23.54 2.55
N LYS A 385 3.80 23.65 3.69
CA LYS A 385 5.03 22.89 3.94
C LYS A 385 4.76 21.39 3.90
N TYR A 386 3.70 20.93 4.58
CA TYR A 386 3.33 19.50 4.59
C TYR A 386 2.99 18.99 3.19
N LEU A 387 2.21 19.75 2.41
CA LEU A 387 1.89 19.43 1.02
C LEU A 387 3.15 19.28 0.17
N ALA A 388 4.12 20.19 0.31
CA ALA A 388 5.38 20.16 -0.44
C ALA A 388 6.26 18.96 -0.02
N ASP A 389 6.40 18.74 1.28
CA ASP A 389 7.29 17.73 1.86
C ASP A 389 6.74 16.30 1.68
N HIS A 390 5.41 16.14 1.61
CA HIS A 390 4.79 14.81 1.66
C HIS A 390 3.83 14.52 0.52
N ILE A 391 2.77 15.32 0.33
CA ILE A 391 1.67 14.96 -0.57
C ILE A 391 2.04 15.14 -2.06
N SER A 392 2.73 16.23 -2.42
CA SER A 392 3.00 16.61 -3.83
C SER A 392 3.80 15.57 -4.61
N ASN A 393 4.64 14.79 -3.91
CA ASN A 393 5.45 13.73 -4.50
C ASN A 393 4.96 12.33 -4.12
N TYR A 394 3.91 12.20 -3.29
CA TYR A 394 3.45 10.90 -2.85
C TYR A 394 2.95 10.00 -4.00
N PRO A 395 2.21 10.51 -5.01
CA PRO A 395 1.88 9.71 -6.19
C PRO A 395 3.12 9.15 -6.90
N ASN A 396 4.25 9.87 -6.87
CA ASN A 396 5.51 9.34 -7.41
C ASN A 396 6.07 8.18 -6.57
N VAL A 397 5.89 8.19 -5.26
CA VAL A 397 6.28 7.06 -4.40
C VAL A 397 5.45 5.84 -4.79
N CYS A 398 4.13 6.00 -4.85
CA CYS A 398 3.21 4.94 -5.22
C CYS A 398 3.48 4.39 -6.62
N PHE A 399 3.47 5.25 -7.65
CA PHE A 399 3.61 4.81 -9.03
C PHE A 399 5.01 4.31 -9.39
N ARG A 400 6.06 4.77 -8.70
CA ARG A 400 7.42 4.25 -8.94
C ARG A 400 7.58 2.84 -8.39
N GLU A 401 7.05 2.57 -7.20
CA GLU A 401 7.16 1.25 -6.56
C GLU A 401 6.53 0.16 -7.44
N ILE A 402 5.39 0.47 -8.04
CA ILE A 402 4.63 -0.50 -8.84
C ILE A 402 5.16 -0.60 -10.29
N GLY A 403 6.09 0.27 -10.69
CA GLY A 403 6.64 0.29 -12.05
C GLY A 403 5.90 1.19 -13.06
N PHE A 404 4.85 1.90 -12.64
CA PHE A 404 4.06 2.81 -13.48
C PHE A 404 4.74 4.18 -13.76
N LEU A 405 5.83 4.48 -13.06
CA LEU A 405 6.55 5.75 -13.19
C LEU A 405 8.07 5.55 -13.30
N SER A 406 8.71 6.13 -14.33
CA SER A 406 10.14 5.93 -14.55
C SER A 406 10.89 7.16 -15.08
N LYS A 407 12.17 7.25 -14.71
CA LYS A 407 13.17 8.16 -15.29
C LYS A 407 14.08 7.47 -16.31
N LYS A 408 13.92 6.17 -16.58
CA LYS A 408 14.81 5.43 -17.50
C LYS A 408 14.84 6.13 -18.88
N ASN A 409 16.03 6.40 -19.42
CA ASN A 409 16.25 7.11 -20.69
C ASN A 409 15.82 8.60 -20.71
N THR A 410 15.69 9.26 -19.56
CA THR A 410 15.38 10.70 -19.44
C THR A 410 15.84 11.24 -18.07
N ARG A 411 15.76 12.56 -17.84
CA ARG A 411 16.04 13.19 -16.54
C ARG A 411 14.78 13.40 -15.68
N SER A 412 13.60 13.33 -16.30
CA SER A 412 12.31 13.63 -15.67
C SER A 412 11.44 12.39 -15.55
N TYR A 413 10.60 12.33 -14.51
CA TYR A 413 9.61 11.26 -14.39
C TYR A 413 8.58 11.34 -15.50
N ARG A 414 8.13 10.18 -15.96
CA ARG A 414 7.02 10.01 -16.90
C ARG A 414 6.25 8.72 -16.56
N TYR A 415 4.98 8.67 -16.93
CA TYR A 415 4.19 7.46 -16.87
C TYR A 415 4.70 6.44 -17.88
N VAL A 416 4.89 5.21 -17.44
CA VAL A 416 5.32 4.09 -18.28
C VAL A 416 4.53 2.84 -17.94
N LEU A 417 4.36 1.96 -18.91
CA LEU A 417 3.99 0.57 -18.62
C LEU A 417 5.23 -0.29 -18.75
N ASN A 418 5.64 -0.91 -17.64
CA ASN A 418 6.65 -1.97 -17.59
C ASN A 418 5.97 -3.33 -17.36
N GLU A 419 6.77 -4.40 -17.39
CA GLU A 419 6.29 -5.77 -17.21
C GLU A 419 5.58 -5.94 -15.85
N ASP A 420 6.14 -5.37 -14.78
CA ASP A 420 5.61 -5.53 -13.41
C ASP A 420 4.16 -5.02 -13.28
N PHE A 421 3.90 -3.75 -13.60
CA PHE A 421 2.54 -3.21 -13.45
C PHE A 421 1.59 -3.77 -14.51
N LEU A 422 2.12 -4.01 -15.72
CA LEU A 422 1.32 -4.56 -16.81
C LEU A 422 0.81 -5.96 -16.49
N HIS A 423 1.63 -6.79 -15.83
CA HIS A 423 1.21 -8.10 -15.32
C HIS A 423 0.01 -7.96 -14.39
N SER A 424 0.11 -7.09 -13.38
CA SER A 424 -0.95 -6.83 -12.41
C SER A 424 -2.24 -6.33 -13.07
N LEU A 425 -2.14 -5.46 -14.09
CA LEU A 425 -3.28 -5.00 -14.87
C LEU A 425 -3.91 -6.11 -15.70
N VAL A 426 -3.13 -6.95 -16.38
CA VAL A 426 -3.63 -8.09 -17.16
C VAL A 426 -4.42 -9.04 -16.27
N VAL A 427 -3.80 -9.48 -15.17
CA VAL A 427 -4.40 -10.43 -14.23
C VAL A 427 -5.71 -9.88 -13.64
N THR A 428 -5.73 -8.61 -13.27
CA THR A 428 -6.90 -7.97 -12.67
C THR A 428 -8.02 -7.72 -13.69
N ILE A 429 -7.69 -7.23 -14.89
CA ILE A 429 -8.69 -6.93 -15.94
C ILE A 429 -9.32 -8.20 -16.50
N LEU A 430 -8.52 -9.23 -16.78
CA LEU A 430 -9.06 -10.48 -17.33
C LEU A 430 -9.84 -11.24 -16.25
N GLY A 431 -9.44 -11.13 -14.98
CA GLY A 431 -10.10 -11.82 -13.88
C GLY A 431 -10.10 -13.33 -14.12
N ASN A 432 -11.28 -13.96 -14.06
CA ASN A 432 -11.44 -15.38 -14.35
C ASN A 432 -11.56 -15.72 -15.85
N ASN A 433 -11.55 -14.72 -16.74
CA ASN A 433 -11.62 -14.95 -18.18
C ASN A 433 -10.27 -15.44 -18.73
N LYS A 434 -10.31 -16.40 -19.66
CA LYS A 434 -9.11 -16.95 -20.31
C LYS A 434 -8.37 -15.92 -21.17
N ARG A 435 -9.11 -15.03 -21.84
CA ARG A 435 -8.56 -14.07 -22.80
C ARG A 435 -9.47 -12.86 -23.01
N LEU A 436 -8.87 -11.75 -23.45
CA LEU A 436 -9.54 -10.53 -23.86
C LEU A 436 -8.93 -10.02 -25.18
N GLU A 437 -9.75 -9.51 -26.09
CA GLU A 437 -9.24 -8.90 -27.32
C GLU A 437 -8.31 -7.71 -26.99
N PHE A 438 -7.17 -7.59 -27.69
CA PHE A 438 -6.17 -6.55 -27.42
C PHE A 438 -6.75 -5.12 -27.40
N ASN A 439 -7.62 -4.78 -28.35
CA ASN A 439 -8.25 -3.45 -28.37
C ASN A 439 -9.21 -3.23 -27.21
N LYS A 440 -9.91 -4.29 -26.76
CA LYS A 440 -10.76 -4.21 -25.56
C LYS A 440 -9.90 -4.06 -24.32
N PHE A 441 -8.75 -4.73 -24.24
CA PHE A 441 -7.80 -4.53 -23.15
C PHE A 441 -7.28 -3.08 -23.08
N ILE A 442 -6.89 -2.50 -24.22
CA ILE A 442 -6.52 -1.06 -24.27
C ILE A 442 -7.68 -0.17 -23.81
N LYS A 443 -8.91 -0.50 -24.21
CA LYS A 443 -10.09 0.23 -23.76
C LYS A 443 -10.29 0.13 -22.25
N GLU A 444 -10.11 -1.04 -21.64
CA GLU A 444 -10.16 -1.20 -20.17
C GLU A 444 -9.08 -0.40 -19.45
N LEU A 445 -7.84 -0.37 -19.98
CA LEU A 445 -6.77 0.49 -19.45
C LEU A 445 -7.19 1.97 -19.41
N LYS A 446 -7.87 2.43 -20.47
CA LYS A 446 -8.35 3.80 -20.57
C LYS A 446 -9.55 4.05 -19.67
N ASP A 447 -10.60 3.25 -19.78
CA ASP A 447 -11.90 3.54 -19.18
C ASP A 447 -11.88 3.29 -17.67
N LYS A 448 -11.18 2.25 -17.20
CA LYS A 448 -11.09 1.90 -15.78
C LYS A 448 -9.91 2.57 -15.09
N TYR A 449 -8.75 2.62 -15.73
CA TYR A 449 -7.51 3.11 -15.10
C TYR A 449 -7.05 4.49 -15.61
N SER A 450 -7.82 5.13 -16.51
CA SER A 450 -7.40 6.40 -17.13
C SER A 450 -6.00 6.36 -17.77
N ILE A 451 -5.56 5.19 -18.21
CA ILE A 451 -4.26 4.95 -18.85
C ILE A 451 -4.43 4.99 -20.36
N PHE A 452 -3.86 6.02 -20.98
CA PHE A 452 -3.91 6.25 -22.42
C PHE A 452 -2.62 5.73 -23.08
N ILE A 453 -2.78 4.92 -24.13
CA ILE A 453 -1.67 4.26 -24.83
C ILE A 453 -1.60 4.67 -26.30
N ASP A 454 -2.73 4.62 -26.99
CA ASP A 454 -2.88 4.75 -28.44
C ASP A 454 -3.69 5.98 -28.86
N THR A 455 -4.18 6.73 -27.87
CA THR A 455 -5.04 7.90 -28.05
C THR A 455 -4.62 9.02 -27.10
N ALA A 456 -4.95 10.26 -27.45
CA ALA A 456 -4.71 11.42 -26.60
C ALA A 456 -5.78 11.52 -25.49
N PRO A 457 -5.42 11.99 -24.28
CA PRO A 457 -6.39 12.23 -23.21
C PRO A 457 -7.30 13.43 -23.48
N ASP A 458 -6.82 14.40 -24.25
CA ASP A 458 -7.56 15.58 -24.69
C ASP A 458 -7.13 16.01 -26.10
N THR A 459 -7.88 16.93 -26.70
CA THR A 459 -7.60 17.49 -28.04
C THR A 459 -6.54 18.60 -28.04
N GLN A 460 -6.03 19.01 -26.87
CA GLN A 460 -5.07 20.11 -26.75
C GLN A 460 -3.61 19.65 -26.82
N ASN A 461 -3.36 18.36 -26.63
CA ASN A 461 -2.01 17.81 -26.69
C ASN A 461 -1.52 17.63 -28.14
N GLU A 462 -0.33 18.16 -28.44
CA GLU A 462 0.41 17.91 -29.69
C GLU A 462 1.00 16.49 -29.73
N LEU A 463 0.14 15.47 -29.61
CA LEU A 463 0.54 14.07 -29.74
C LEU A 463 0.60 13.68 -31.22
N ILE A 464 1.73 13.10 -31.61
CA ILE A 464 1.93 12.65 -32.99
C ILE A 464 1.29 11.27 -33.14
N GLN A 465 0.30 11.13 -34.05
CA GLN A 465 -0.42 9.87 -34.25
C GLN A 465 0.51 8.68 -34.56
N ARG A 466 1.61 8.92 -35.28
CA ARG A 466 2.63 7.89 -35.56
C ARG A 466 3.29 7.35 -34.27
N ASP A 467 3.51 8.21 -33.27
CA ASP A 467 4.08 7.79 -31.99
C ASP A 467 3.07 6.95 -31.19
N LEU A 468 1.79 7.34 -31.19
CA LEU A 468 0.70 6.57 -30.56
C LEU A 468 0.54 5.17 -31.18
N ASN A 469 0.50 5.09 -32.51
CA ASN A 469 0.43 3.82 -33.22
C ASN A 469 1.64 2.93 -32.91
N ARG A 470 2.84 3.52 -32.79
CA ARG A 470 4.05 2.80 -32.39
C ARG A 470 3.99 2.34 -30.94
N ASN A 471 3.46 3.15 -30.03
CA ASN A 471 3.31 2.81 -28.62
C ASN A 471 2.36 1.63 -28.42
N SER A 472 1.24 1.61 -29.13
CA SER A 472 0.32 0.47 -29.16
C SER A 472 0.99 -0.82 -29.66
N LYS A 473 1.77 -0.75 -30.76
CA LYS A 473 2.57 -1.88 -31.25
C LYS A 473 3.62 -2.34 -30.23
N ASN A 474 4.27 -1.42 -29.53
CA ASN A 474 5.22 -1.76 -28.48
C ASN A 474 4.52 -2.46 -27.30
N LEU A 475 3.30 -2.03 -26.93
CA LEU A 475 2.51 -2.70 -25.89
C LEU A 475 2.20 -4.15 -26.28
N ALA A 476 1.75 -4.37 -27.52
CA ALA A 476 1.51 -5.72 -28.04
C ALA A 476 2.80 -6.57 -28.00
N SER A 477 3.93 -6.01 -28.43
CA SER A 477 5.23 -6.71 -28.36
C SER A 477 5.64 -7.04 -26.92
N LEU A 478 5.39 -6.15 -25.96
CA LEU A 478 5.72 -6.36 -24.55
C LEU A 478 4.86 -7.48 -23.96
N LEU A 479 3.54 -7.44 -24.19
CA LEU A 479 2.63 -8.51 -23.77
C LEU A 479 3.01 -9.86 -24.39
N TYR A 480 3.42 -9.87 -25.66
CA TYR A 480 3.89 -11.08 -26.33
C TYR A 480 5.17 -11.64 -25.68
N GLN A 481 6.14 -10.77 -25.34
CA GLN A 481 7.36 -11.16 -24.64
C GLN A 481 7.09 -11.70 -23.23
N MET A 482 6.07 -11.18 -22.56
CA MET A 482 5.61 -11.68 -21.25
C MET A 482 4.81 -12.99 -21.36
N GLY A 483 4.57 -13.52 -22.56
CA GLY A 483 3.71 -14.70 -22.78
C GLY A 483 2.20 -14.42 -22.61
N MET A 484 1.80 -13.15 -22.54
CA MET A 484 0.42 -12.70 -22.28
C MET A 484 -0.29 -12.17 -23.53
N LEU A 485 0.26 -12.37 -24.72
CA LEU A 485 -0.42 -12.09 -25.99
C LEU A 485 -0.29 -13.27 -26.93
N ARG A 486 -1.39 -13.65 -27.59
CA ARG A 486 -1.38 -14.64 -28.67
C ARG A 486 -2.09 -14.11 -29.92
N HIS A 487 -1.59 -14.53 -31.07
CA HIS A 487 -2.24 -14.34 -32.36
C HIS A 487 -3.08 -15.58 -32.67
N LEU A 488 -4.41 -15.45 -32.56
CA LEU A 488 -5.33 -16.57 -32.80
C LEU A 488 -5.96 -16.54 -34.20
N SER A 489 -5.75 -15.46 -34.95
CA SER A 489 -6.09 -15.30 -36.36
C SER A 489 -5.26 -14.16 -36.96
N ASP A 490 -5.14 -14.10 -38.28
CA ASP A 490 -4.35 -13.09 -39.01
C ASP A 490 -4.73 -11.64 -38.68
N ALA A 491 -5.94 -11.41 -38.17
CA ALA A 491 -6.49 -10.08 -37.91
C ALA A 491 -6.76 -9.76 -36.42
N CYS A 492 -6.60 -10.71 -35.48
CA CYS A 492 -6.96 -10.50 -34.07
C CYS A 492 -5.92 -11.05 -33.10
N SER A 493 -5.42 -10.17 -32.24
CA SER A 493 -4.55 -10.50 -31.11
C SER A 493 -5.35 -10.50 -29.82
N TYR A 494 -5.06 -11.46 -28.95
CA TYR A 494 -5.73 -11.62 -27.67
C TYR A 494 -4.72 -11.54 -26.54
N VAL A 495 -5.03 -10.75 -25.53
CA VAL A 495 -4.36 -10.78 -24.23
C VAL A 495 -4.82 -12.03 -23.50
N ILE A 496 -3.88 -12.79 -22.96
CA ILE A 496 -4.12 -14.10 -22.33
C ILE A 496 -3.92 -13.98 -20.83
N ASN A 497 -4.79 -14.64 -20.06
CA ASN A 497 -4.56 -14.85 -18.65
C ASN A 497 -3.63 -16.06 -18.47
N PRO A 498 -2.38 -15.86 -18.00
CA PRO A 498 -1.40 -16.95 -17.92
C PRO A 498 -1.79 -18.04 -16.92
N TYR A 499 -2.75 -17.80 -16.04
CA TYR A 499 -3.16 -18.73 -14.97
C TYR A 499 -4.45 -19.49 -15.26
N ARG A 500 -5.12 -19.19 -16.37
CA ARG A 500 -6.39 -19.83 -16.78
C ARG A 500 -6.28 -20.58 -18.10
N GLU A 501 -5.07 -20.66 -18.64
CA GLU A 501 -4.84 -21.40 -19.86
C GLU A 501 -4.88 -22.90 -19.55
N ASP A 502 -5.66 -23.66 -20.32
CA ASP A 502 -5.55 -25.11 -20.27
C ASP A 502 -4.13 -25.42 -20.76
N SER A 503 -3.32 -26.06 -19.92
CA SER A 503 -2.05 -26.64 -20.34
C SER A 503 -2.33 -27.44 -21.60
N VAL A 504 -1.77 -27.03 -22.74
CA VAL A 504 -1.83 -27.82 -23.97
C VAL A 504 -1.10 -29.13 -23.75
#